data_AF-A0A846YD95-F1
#
_entry.id   AF-A0A846YD95-F1
#
_cell.length_a   1.000
_cell.length_b   1.000
_cell.length_c   1.000
_cell.angle_alpha   90.00
_cell.angle_beta   90.00
_cell.angle_gamma   90.00
#
_symmetry.space_group_name_H-M   'P 1'
#
loop_
_entity.id
_entity.type
_entity.pdbx_description
1 polymer ?
#
loop_
_entity_poly.entity_id
_entity_poly.type
_entity_poly.pdbx_seq_one_letter_code
_entity_poly.pdbx_strand_id
1 'polypeptide(L)'
;MGDSDLPLSRDIVLRLLRGEIDPVEDHMLVMEDIVLFAVARLDEADTGWLLHHLADTAWPYERRADVAAMMVRHRAEAFAALGDDSR
;
A
#
# COMPACT_ATOMS: atom_id res chain seq x y z
N MET A 1 20.56 -2.48 -12.67
CA MET A 1 19.84 -3.37 -11.72
C MET A 1 18.71 -2.54 -11.15
N GLY A 2 17.45 -2.74 -11.58
CA GLY A 2 16.41 -1.79 -11.17
C GLY A 2 14.96 -2.24 -11.29
N ASP A 3 14.60 -3.13 -12.21
CA ASP A 3 13.18 -3.43 -12.47
C ASP A 3 12.67 -4.75 -11.86
N SER A 4 13.55 -5.57 -11.29
CA SER A 4 13.23 -6.95 -10.91
C SER A 4 12.29 -7.10 -9.72
N ASP A 5 12.11 -6.06 -8.90
CA ASP A 5 11.43 -6.18 -7.59
C ASP A 5 10.03 -5.55 -7.55
N LEU A 6 9.59 -4.85 -8.60
CA LEU A 6 8.25 -4.26 -8.64
C LEU A 6 7.13 -5.31 -8.57
N PRO A 7 7.22 -6.47 -9.26
CA PRO A 7 6.21 -7.52 -9.12
C PRO A 7 6.08 -8.04 -7.69
N LEU A 8 7.19 -8.15 -6.96
CA LEU A 8 7.20 -8.57 -5.56
C LEU A 8 6.57 -7.51 -4.65
N SER A 9 6.92 -6.23 -4.85
CA SER A 9 6.31 -5.14 -4.09
C SER A 9 4.79 -5.07 -4.31
N ARG A 10 4.33 -5.28 -5.55
CA ARG A 10 2.88 -5.33 -5.85
C ARG A 10 2.22 -6.52 -5.16
N ASP A 11 2.84 -7.70 -5.17
CA ASP A 11 2.32 -8.88 -4.47
C ASP A 11 2.14 -8.61 -2.97
N ILE A 12 3.17 -8.05 -2.33
CA ILE A 12 3.12 -7.70 -0.90
C ILE A 12 1.97 -6.74 -0.59
N VAL A 13 1.81 -5.66 -1.37
CA VAL A 13 0.71 -4.70 -1.19
C VAL A 13 -0.66 -5.35 -1.42
N LEU A 14 -0.80 -6.22 -2.42
CA LEU A 14 -2.05 -6.95 -2.64
C LEU A 14 -2.39 -7.89 -1.50
N ARG A 15 -1.38 -8.56 -0.91
CA ARG A 15 -1.58 -9.43 0.27
C ARG A 15 -2.03 -8.64 1.50
N LEU A 16 -1.46 -7.45 1.71
CA LEU A 16 -1.95 -6.50 2.73
C LEU A 16 -3.41 -6.10 2.46
N LEU A 17 -3.74 -5.69 1.23
CA LEU A 17 -5.11 -5.27 0.87
C LEU A 17 -6.14 -6.40 1.02
N ARG A 18 -5.73 -7.65 0.80
CA ARG A 18 -6.55 -8.85 1.05
C ARG A 18 -6.66 -9.23 2.52
N GLY A 19 -5.85 -8.64 3.41
CA GLY A 19 -5.75 -9.02 4.82
C GLY A 19 -5.02 -10.34 5.05
N GLU A 20 -4.22 -10.81 4.08
CA GLU A 20 -3.34 -11.97 4.23
C GLU A 20 -2.07 -11.64 5.03
N ILE A 21 -1.80 -10.35 5.21
CA ILE A 21 -0.78 -9.79 6.09
C ILE A 21 -1.50 -8.75 6.94
N ASP A 22 -1.38 -8.85 8.27
CA ASP A 22 -1.88 -7.81 9.16
C ASP A 22 -0.71 -7.09 9.83
N PRO A 23 -0.37 -5.85 9.45
CA PRO A 23 0.73 -5.13 10.06
C PRO A 23 0.52 -4.85 11.57
N VAL A 24 -0.71 -4.96 12.08
CA VAL A 24 -1.03 -4.77 13.51
C VAL A 24 -0.97 -6.07 14.30
N GLU A 25 -1.36 -7.21 13.72
CA GLU A 25 -1.30 -8.50 14.43
C GLU A 25 0.02 -9.25 14.19
N ASP A 26 0.62 -9.10 13.00
CA ASP A 26 1.88 -9.70 12.59
C ASP A 26 3.08 -8.79 12.94
N HIS A 27 3.16 -8.30 14.17
CA HIS A 27 4.29 -7.52 14.73
C HIS A 27 5.66 -8.25 14.74
N MET A 28 5.82 -9.29 13.92
CA MET A 28 7.12 -9.66 13.40
C MET A 28 7.68 -8.43 12.67
N LEU A 29 8.56 -7.68 13.32
CA LEU A 29 9.19 -6.45 12.81
C LEU A 29 9.64 -6.55 11.34
N VAL A 30 10.03 -7.75 10.90
CA VAL A 30 10.43 -8.05 9.52
C VAL A 30 9.29 -7.87 8.49
N MET A 31 8.03 -8.16 8.86
CA MET A 31 6.88 -8.01 7.95
C MET A 31 6.44 -6.57 7.80
N GLU A 32 6.44 -5.78 8.87
CA GLU A 32 6.16 -4.35 8.82
C GLU A 32 7.20 -3.62 7.94
N ASP A 33 8.49 -3.90 8.14
CA ASP A 33 9.57 -3.32 7.33
C ASP A 33 9.46 -3.69 5.84
N ILE A 34 9.07 -4.94 5.53
CA ILE A 34 8.90 -5.41 4.15
C ILE A 34 7.72 -4.72 3.47
N VAL A 35 6.60 -4.54 4.17
CA VAL A 35 5.43 -3.83 3.65
C VAL A 35 5.77 -2.36 3.42
N LEU A 36 6.43 -1.71 4.39
CA LEU A 36 6.86 -0.32 4.25
C LEU A 36 7.80 -0.13 3.06
N PHE A 37 8.78 -1.03 2.90
CA PHE A 37 9.70 -1.00 1.76
C PHE A 37 8.97 -1.19 0.43
N ALA A 38 8.03 -2.14 0.37
CA ALA A 38 7.23 -2.39 -0.83
C ALA A 38 6.41 -1.16 -1.24
N VAL A 39 5.72 -0.53 -0.27
CA VAL A 39 4.93 0.69 -0.52
C VAL A 39 5.83 1.83 -0.94
N ALA A 40 6.92 2.11 -0.21
CA ALA A 40 7.85 3.19 -0.55
C ALA A 40 8.44 3.04 -1.95
N ARG A 41 8.76 1.81 -2.36
CA ARG A 41 9.29 1.52 -3.69
C ARG A 41 8.25 1.77 -4.78
N LEU A 42 7.01 1.33 -4.58
CA LEU A 42 5.92 1.59 -5.52
C LEU A 42 5.53 3.07 -5.55
N ASP A 43 5.61 3.77 -4.43
CA ASP A 43 5.37 5.22 -4.35
C ASP A 43 6.38 6.00 -5.22
N GLU A 44 7.63 5.51 -5.33
CA GLU A 44 8.63 6.10 -6.22
C GLU A 44 8.51 5.64 -7.69
N ALA A 45 8.25 4.37 -7.93
CA ALA A 45 8.40 3.78 -9.26
C ALA A 45 7.09 3.55 -10.02
N ASP A 46 5.96 3.44 -9.33
CA ASP A 46 4.66 3.13 -9.91
C ASP A 46 3.49 3.62 -9.05
N THR A 47 3.50 4.92 -8.78
CA THR A 47 2.48 5.58 -7.95
C THR A 47 1.08 5.42 -8.53
N GLY A 48 0.96 5.44 -9.87
CA GLY A 48 -0.34 5.29 -10.55
C GLY A 48 -1.02 3.97 -10.20
N TRP A 49 -0.26 2.88 -10.08
CA TRP A 49 -0.78 1.59 -9.64
C TRP A 49 -1.27 1.62 -8.18
N LEU A 50 -0.52 2.26 -7.26
CA LEU A 50 -0.97 2.44 -5.87
C LEU A 50 -2.26 3.25 -5.80
N LEU A 51 -2.31 4.41 -6.46
CA LEU A 51 -3.48 5.29 -6.44
C LEU A 51 -4.73 4.59 -7.01
N HIS A 52 -4.57 3.75 -8.05
CA HIS A 52 -5.65 2.93 -8.57
C HIS A 52 -6.24 1.99 -7.51
N HIS A 53 -5.40 1.29 -6.75
CA HIS A 53 -5.85 0.39 -5.69
C HIS A 53 -6.39 1.11 -4.45
N LEU A 54 -5.88 2.30 -4.15
CA LEU A 54 -6.42 3.15 -3.06
C LEU A 54 -7.83 3.69 -3.38
N ALA A 55 -8.14 3.89 -4.65
CA ALA A 55 -9.47 4.28 -5.12
C ALA A 55 -10.43 3.09 -5.31
N ASP A 56 -9.93 1.86 -5.30
CA ASP A 56 -10.72 0.65 -5.52
C ASP A 56 -11.45 0.23 -4.23
N THR A 57 -12.75 0.51 -4.20
CA THR A 57 -13.62 0.20 -3.05
C THR A 57 -13.90 -1.28 -2.85
N ALA A 58 -13.38 -2.16 -3.72
CA ALA A 58 -13.35 -3.59 -3.46
C ALA A 58 -12.44 -3.95 -2.26
N TRP A 59 -11.45 -3.11 -1.94
CA TRP A 59 -10.58 -3.30 -0.78
C TRP A 59 -11.14 -2.60 0.47
N PRO A 60 -11.01 -3.20 1.67
CA PRO A 60 -11.42 -2.56 2.92
C PRO A 60 -10.73 -1.21 3.14
N TYR A 61 -11.50 -0.21 3.60
CA TYR A 61 -10.99 1.14 3.81
C TYR A 61 -9.75 1.18 4.71
N GLU A 62 -9.77 0.44 5.82
CA GLU A 62 -8.67 0.45 6.79
C GLU A 62 -7.35 0.01 6.15
N ARG A 63 -7.37 -1.05 5.33
CA ARG A 63 -6.18 -1.54 4.62
C ARG A 63 -5.70 -0.56 3.54
N ARG A 64 -6.62 0.10 2.84
CA ARG A 64 -6.25 1.18 1.90
C ARG A 64 -5.64 2.36 2.64
N ALA A 65 -6.18 2.74 3.79
CA ALA A 65 -5.66 3.82 4.63
C ALA A 65 -4.26 3.51 5.17
N ASP A 66 -3.98 2.26 5.55
CA ASP A 66 -2.64 1.82 5.96
C ASP A 66 -1.62 2.04 4.82
N VAL A 67 -1.95 1.60 3.59
CA VAL A 67 -1.09 1.83 2.42
C VAL A 67 -0.88 3.32 2.18
N ALA A 68 -1.94 4.14 2.22
CA ALA A 68 -1.84 5.58 2.04
C ALA A 68 -0.97 6.26 3.11
N ALA A 69 -1.01 5.77 4.35
CA ALA A 69 -0.19 6.28 5.44
C ALA A 69 1.31 5.96 5.27
N MET A 70 1.63 4.84 4.61
CA MET A 70 2.99 4.41 4.29
C MET A 70 3.56 5.11 3.05
N MET A 71 2.73 5.70 2.19
CA MET A 71 3.19 6.56 1.09
C MET A 71 3.78 7.86 1.64
N VAL A 72 4.93 8.27 1.10
CA VAL A 72 5.67 9.44 1.57
C VAL A 72 5.66 10.55 0.53
N ARG A 73 5.97 10.24 -0.72
CA ARG A 73 6.11 11.24 -1.80
C ARG A 73 4.76 11.73 -2.28
N HIS A 74 3.82 10.83 -2.51
CA HIS A 74 2.50 11.15 -3.05
C HIS A 74 1.39 10.95 -2.01
N ARG A 75 1.70 11.27 -0.75
CA ARG A 75 0.80 11.07 0.39
C ARG A 75 -0.52 11.85 0.21
N ALA A 76 -0.45 13.08 -0.27
CA ALA A 76 -1.65 13.91 -0.44
C ALA A 76 -2.60 13.30 -1.49
N GLU A 77 -2.05 12.83 -2.60
CA GLU A 77 -2.76 12.13 -3.67
C GLU A 77 -3.33 10.80 -3.17
N ALA A 78 -2.59 10.07 -2.33
CA ALA A 78 -3.03 8.83 -1.71
C ALA A 78 -4.28 9.06 -0.83
N PHE A 79 -4.25 10.07 0.05
CA PHE A 79 -5.42 10.41 0.87
C PHE A 79 -6.58 10.95 0.04
N ALA A 80 -6.32 11.67 -1.05
CA ALA A 80 -7.36 12.09 -1.98
C ALA A 80 -7.99 10.90 -2.72
N ALA A 81 -7.19 9.89 -3.08
CA ALA A 81 -7.64 8.68 -3.76
C ALA A 81 -8.53 7.78 -2.88
N LEU A 82 -8.36 7.82 -1.55
CA LEU A 82 -9.29 7.15 -0.62
C LEU A 82 -10.72 7.71 -0.73
N GLY A 83 -10.87 8.96 -1.19
CA GLY A 83 -12.14 9.68 -1.31
C GLY A 83 -12.74 10.09 0.03
N ASP A 84 -13.90 10.77 -0.02
CA ASP A 84 -14.82 10.83 1.11
C ASP A 84 -15.52 9.47 1.20
N ASP A 85 -14.80 8.44 1.70
CA ASP A 85 -15.44 7.21 2.15
C ASP A 85 -16.28 7.59 3.38
N SER A 86 -17.47 8.09 3.09
CA SER A 86 -18.43 8.62 4.02
C SER A 86 -18.92 7.43 4.84
N ARG A 87 -18.25 7.17 5.95
CA ARG A 87 -18.76 6.32 7.01
C ARG A 87 -20.13 6.79 7.47
#